data_AF-A0A661N6N8-F1
#
_entry.id   AF-A0A661N6N8-F1
#
_cell.length_a   1.000
_cell.length_b   1.000
_cell.length_c   1.000
_cell.angle_alpha   90.00
_cell.angle_beta   90.00
_cell.angle_gamma   90.00
#
_symmetry.space_group_name_H-M   'P 1'
#
loop_
_entity.id
_entity.type
_entity.pdbx_description
1 polymer ?
#
loop_
_entity_poly.entity_id
_entity_poly.type
_entity_poly.pdbx_seq_one_letter_code
_entity_poly.pdbx_strand_id
1 'polypeptide(L)'
;MMTVGCGTDSGTTGGTAGTGGAGGSGPPAECNVAAPAALATCVDAVNQTRLACYLDTDSACESSAFDSALTTLKDGVEASCSDDEFNSLTVDALVARLQTSCTSETGSIEWRTFGGPQGAVWADAFANQKACMRTAHETASALVNGALTTVNECLAAGNCDPSALGADAEAAAAAAVSDIEAACQGTARLDFFIAVTPDIYVDRTLAQVDCMVATSHADTAPLTLGCGPSNVDMDPPRGEYQQIIVDGVKWGTLCGAGTEYAVLVRPAPEGD
;
A
#
# COMPACT_ATOMS: atom_id res chain seq x y z
N MET A 1 -22.18 -28.43 -20.06
CA MET A 1 -23.19 -27.42 -19.69
C MET A 1 -23.31 -27.43 -18.17
N MET A 2 -22.71 -26.46 -17.50
CA MET A 2 -22.95 -26.16 -16.09
C MET A 2 -22.62 -24.68 -15.89
N THR A 3 -23.66 -23.94 -15.54
CA THR A 3 -23.67 -22.53 -15.16
C THR A 3 -23.93 -22.52 -13.66
N VAL A 4 -23.19 -21.70 -12.90
CA VAL A 4 -23.43 -21.50 -11.46
C VAL A 4 -23.90 -20.06 -11.27
N GLY A 5 -25.05 -19.92 -10.60
CA GLY A 5 -25.78 -18.66 -10.43
C GLY A 5 -25.85 -18.18 -8.98
N CYS A 6 -26.19 -16.90 -8.84
CA CYS A 6 -26.47 -16.18 -7.60
C CYS A 6 -27.73 -16.69 -6.89
N GLY A 7 -27.69 -16.73 -5.56
CA GLY A 7 -28.84 -16.99 -4.70
C GLY A 7 -29.49 -15.70 -4.19
N THR A 8 -30.80 -15.63 -4.35
CA THR A 8 -31.72 -14.69 -3.68
C THR A 8 -32.43 -15.41 -2.54
N ASP A 9 -32.74 -14.69 -1.45
CA ASP A 9 -33.74 -15.11 -0.47
C ASP A 9 -34.73 -13.99 -0.18
N SER A 10 -36.00 -14.34 0.02
CA SER A 10 -37.15 -13.45 0.19
C SER A 10 -38.03 -13.92 1.35
N GLY A 11 -38.45 -13.00 2.23
CA GLY A 11 -39.48 -13.31 3.24
C GLY A 11 -39.72 -12.25 4.33
N THR A 12 -40.55 -11.26 3.99
CA THR A 12 -41.50 -10.38 4.75
C THR A 12 -41.78 -10.78 6.22
N THR A 13 -41.92 -9.90 7.24
CA THR A 13 -42.86 -8.76 7.50
C THR A 13 -42.51 -8.03 8.81
N GLY A 14 -42.87 -6.73 8.93
CA GLY A 14 -43.24 -6.12 10.23
C GLY A 14 -42.56 -4.80 10.55
N GLY A 15 -43.32 -3.70 10.54
CA GLY A 15 -42.80 -2.35 10.72
C GLY A 15 -42.45 -1.94 12.15
N THR A 16 -41.70 -0.86 12.27
CA THR A 16 -41.84 0.20 13.28
C THR A 16 -41.01 1.40 12.83
N ALA A 17 -41.65 2.57 12.74
CA ALA A 17 -40.97 3.85 12.63
C ALA A 17 -40.35 4.18 13.99
N GLY A 18 -39.02 4.31 14.04
CA GLY A 18 -38.27 4.56 15.27
C GLY A 18 -37.03 5.41 15.01
N THR A 19 -37.17 6.69 15.37
CA THR A 19 -36.15 7.60 15.94
C THR A 19 -34.76 7.67 15.30
N GLY A 20 -34.45 8.82 14.71
CA GLY A 20 -33.09 9.24 14.40
C GLY A 20 -32.20 9.17 15.63
N GLY A 21 -31.23 8.26 15.58
CA GLY A 21 -30.12 8.22 16.51
C GLY A 21 -29.15 9.31 16.14
N ALA A 22 -29.06 10.34 16.98
CA ALA A 22 -27.94 11.25 17.01
C ALA A 22 -26.66 10.40 17.12
N GLY A 23 -25.78 10.51 16.12
CA GLY A 23 -24.47 9.91 16.15
C GLY A 23 -23.79 10.30 17.45
N GLY A 24 -23.55 9.31 18.30
CA GLY A 24 -22.75 9.51 19.49
C GLY A 24 -21.39 9.98 19.04
N SER A 25 -21.09 11.25 19.31
CA SER A 25 -19.74 11.78 19.28
C SER A 25 -18.97 11.05 20.38
N GLY A 26 -18.48 9.84 20.08
CA GLY A 26 -17.38 9.27 20.83
C GLY A 26 -16.22 10.29 20.85
N PRO A 27 -15.34 10.24 21.85
CA PRO A 27 -14.12 11.03 21.78
C PRO A 27 -13.47 10.79 20.41
N PRO A 28 -12.98 11.84 19.73
CA PRO A 28 -12.30 11.66 18.45
C PRO A 28 -11.23 10.58 18.64
N ALA A 29 -11.15 9.64 17.70
CA ALA A 29 -10.02 8.73 17.67
C ALA A 29 -8.76 9.58 17.63
N GLU A 30 -7.82 9.31 18.55
CA GLU A 30 -6.53 10.01 18.62
C GLU A 30 -5.87 9.97 17.23
N CYS A 31 -5.14 11.02 16.84
CA CYS A 31 -4.57 11.12 15.50
C CYS A 31 -3.71 9.90 15.12
N ASN A 32 -3.05 9.30 16.12
CA ASN A 32 -2.25 8.07 15.99
C ASN A 32 -3.04 6.82 15.58
N VAL A 33 -4.36 6.83 15.72
CA VAL A 33 -5.26 5.76 15.25
C VAL A 33 -5.91 6.14 13.92
N ALA A 34 -6.33 7.41 13.79
CA ALA A 34 -7.04 7.88 12.61
C ALA A 34 -6.16 7.97 11.35
N ALA A 35 -4.93 8.51 11.48
CA ALA A 35 -3.99 8.64 10.37
C ALA A 35 -3.66 7.31 9.68
N PRO A 36 -3.25 6.24 10.40
CA PRO A 36 -2.97 4.96 9.77
C PRO A 36 -4.21 4.24 9.23
N ALA A 37 -5.37 4.39 9.87
CA ALA A 37 -6.63 3.86 9.33
C ALA A 37 -7.04 4.57 8.02
N ALA A 38 -6.86 5.88 7.95
CA ALA A 38 -7.11 6.67 6.74
C ALA A 38 -6.15 6.28 5.60
N LEU A 39 -4.87 6.05 5.89
CA LEU A 39 -3.92 5.55 4.90
C LEU A 39 -4.32 4.16 4.37
N ALA A 40 -4.62 3.22 5.25
CA ALA A 40 -5.02 1.86 4.86
C ALA A 40 -6.27 1.88 3.95
N THR A 41 -7.27 2.67 4.31
CA THR A 41 -8.50 2.87 3.50
C THR A 41 -8.17 3.44 2.12
N CYS A 42 -7.28 4.43 2.04
CA CYS A 42 -6.86 5.02 0.77
C CYS A 42 -6.12 4.01 -0.11
N VAL A 43 -5.18 3.26 0.47
CA VAL A 43 -4.37 2.25 -0.25
C VAL A 43 -5.27 1.17 -0.85
N ASP A 44 -6.24 0.67 -0.09
CA ASP A 44 -7.22 -0.30 -0.59
C ASP A 44 -8.06 0.28 -1.75
N ALA A 45 -8.66 1.47 -1.56
CA ALA A 45 -9.48 2.12 -2.58
C ALA A 45 -8.70 2.43 -3.87
N VAL A 46 -7.46 2.93 -3.75
CA VAL A 46 -6.60 3.23 -4.90
C VAL A 46 -6.15 1.95 -5.60
N ASN A 47 -5.77 0.88 -4.87
CA ASN A 47 -5.42 -0.40 -5.48
C ASN A 47 -6.57 -1.02 -6.28
N GLN A 48 -7.80 -0.97 -5.75
CA GLN A 48 -9.00 -1.42 -6.45
C GLN A 48 -9.27 -0.60 -7.71
N THR A 49 -9.15 0.73 -7.60
CA THR A 49 -9.34 1.65 -8.74
C THR A 49 -8.31 1.38 -9.84
N ARG A 50 -7.04 1.20 -9.48
CA ARG A 50 -5.96 0.86 -10.41
C ARG A 50 -6.25 -0.42 -11.17
N LEU A 51 -6.64 -1.47 -10.47
CA LEU A 51 -6.99 -2.73 -11.11
C LEU A 51 -8.18 -2.54 -12.07
N ALA A 52 -9.24 -1.85 -11.63
CA ALA A 52 -10.42 -1.61 -12.44
C ALA A 52 -10.08 -0.91 -13.77
N CYS A 53 -9.17 0.08 -13.78
CA CYS A 53 -8.75 0.73 -15.02
C CYS A 53 -8.14 -0.28 -16.02
N TYR A 54 -7.23 -1.14 -15.59
CA TYR A 54 -6.67 -2.16 -16.48
C TYR A 54 -7.73 -3.16 -16.97
N LEU A 55 -8.69 -3.53 -16.13
CA LEU A 55 -9.74 -4.47 -16.51
C LEU A 55 -10.79 -3.87 -17.46
N ASP A 56 -11.12 -2.60 -17.27
CA ASP A 56 -12.23 -1.93 -17.96
C ASP A 56 -11.76 -1.16 -19.21
N THR A 57 -10.58 -0.56 -19.15
CA THR A 57 -10.05 0.33 -20.21
C THR A 57 -8.79 -0.19 -20.88
N ASP A 58 -8.24 -1.32 -20.41
CA ASP A 58 -6.98 -1.89 -20.89
C ASP A 58 -5.78 -0.95 -20.73
N SER A 59 -5.83 -0.03 -19.75
CA SER A 59 -4.79 0.99 -19.53
C SER A 59 -4.69 1.44 -18.07
N ALA A 60 -3.59 2.13 -17.72
CA ALA A 60 -3.41 2.76 -16.42
C ALA A 60 -4.47 3.86 -16.16
N CYS A 61 -4.80 4.10 -14.89
CA CYS A 61 -5.72 5.18 -14.55
C CYS A 61 -5.10 6.56 -14.77
N GLU A 62 -5.92 7.51 -15.19
CA GLU A 62 -5.63 8.94 -15.02
C GLU A 62 -5.58 9.32 -13.53
N SER A 63 -4.77 10.32 -13.16
CA SER A 63 -4.58 10.70 -11.76
C SER A 63 -5.86 11.12 -11.04
N SER A 64 -6.81 11.71 -11.77
CA SER A 64 -8.11 12.14 -11.21
C SER A 64 -9.00 10.97 -10.76
N ALA A 65 -8.70 9.74 -11.19
CA ALA A 65 -9.44 8.55 -10.74
C ALA A 65 -9.29 8.33 -9.22
N PHE A 66 -8.25 8.91 -8.60
CA PHE A 66 -7.93 8.72 -7.19
C PHE A 66 -8.48 9.83 -6.28
N ASP A 67 -9.04 10.91 -6.85
CA ASP A 67 -9.44 12.11 -6.10
C ASP A 67 -10.41 11.80 -4.94
N SER A 68 -11.34 10.87 -5.14
CA SER A 68 -12.30 10.46 -4.11
C SER A 68 -11.62 9.78 -2.91
N ALA A 69 -10.67 8.89 -3.16
CA ALA A 69 -9.93 8.18 -2.11
C ALA A 69 -9.01 9.15 -1.35
N LEU A 70 -8.32 10.04 -2.07
CA LEU A 70 -7.44 11.06 -1.49
C LEU A 70 -8.21 12.09 -0.66
N THR A 71 -9.42 12.46 -1.10
CA THR A 71 -10.32 13.34 -0.33
C THR A 71 -10.81 12.63 0.94
N THR A 72 -11.20 11.36 0.86
CA THR A 72 -11.63 10.58 2.03
C THR A 72 -10.51 10.45 3.07
N LEU A 73 -9.26 10.22 2.62
CA LEU A 73 -8.10 10.23 3.49
C LEU A 73 -7.93 11.59 4.17
N LYS A 74 -7.98 12.67 3.39
CA LYS A 74 -7.85 14.04 3.91
C LYS A 74 -8.90 14.32 4.98
N ASP A 75 -10.17 14.10 4.66
CA ASP A 75 -11.29 14.38 5.57
C ASP A 75 -11.17 13.56 6.87
N GLY A 76 -10.73 12.30 6.77
CA GLY A 76 -10.52 11.44 7.94
C GLY A 76 -9.41 11.94 8.87
N VAL A 77 -8.33 12.48 8.30
CA VAL A 77 -7.22 13.07 9.06
C VAL A 77 -7.62 14.41 9.67
N GLU A 78 -8.23 15.32 8.89
CA GLU A 78 -8.67 16.64 9.37
C GLU A 78 -9.74 16.55 10.47
N ALA A 79 -10.55 15.50 10.48
CA ALA A 79 -11.56 15.29 11.50
C ALA A 79 -11.00 14.84 12.86
N SER A 80 -9.81 14.23 12.88
CA SER A 80 -9.26 13.53 14.06
C SER A 80 -7.93 14.10 14.56
N CYS A 81 -7.19 14.82 13.72
CA CYS A 81 -5.85 15.32 14.04
C CYS A 81 -5.85 16.83 14.28
N SER A 82 -4.99 17.28 15.19
CA SER A 82 -4.62 18.70 15.34
C SER A 82 -3.18 18.95 14.93
N ASP A 83 -2.83 20.22 14.65
CA ASP A 83 -1.45 20.61 14.41
C ASP A 83 -0.55 20.20 15.59
N ASP A 84 0.69 19.83 15.26
CA ASP A 84 1.74 19.37 16.17
C ASP A 84 1.51 18.02 16.88
N GLU A 85 0.31 17.43 16.77
CA GLU A 85 -0.03 16.15 17.41
C GLU A 85 0.78 14.98 16.84
N PHE A 86 1.02 14.98 15.53
CA PHE A 86 1.73 13.92 14.83
C PHE A 86 3.15 14.37 14.50
N ASN A 87 4.13 14.05 15.36
CA ASN A 87 5.55 14.37 15.16
C ASN A 87 5.82 15.85 14.79
N SER A 88 5.10 16.78 15.43
CA SER A 88 5.23 18.23 15.16
C SER A 88 4.90 18.66 13.72
N LEU A 89 4.11 17.87 13.00
CA LEU A 89 3.59 18.24 11.69
C LEU A 89 2.30 19.04 11.82
N THR A 90 2.06 19.96 10.89
CA THR A 90 0.73 20.49 10.66
C THR A 90 -0.17 19.41 10.05
N VAL A 91 -1.49 19.54 10.22
CA VAL A 91 -2.47 18.61 9.63
C VAL A 91 -2.33 18.57 8.11
N ASP A 92 -2.16 19.71 7.46
CA ASP A 92 -1.93 19.79 6.01
C ASP A 92 -0.67 19.00 5.57
N ALA A 93 0.42 19.11 6.34
CA ALA A 93 1.66 18.38 6.04
C ALA A 93 1.48 16.87 6.25
N LEU A 94 0.74 16.45 7.28
CA LEU A 94 0.38 15.04 7.51
C LEU A 94 -0.48 14.50 6.35
N VAL A 95 -1.53 15.23 5.95
CA VAL A 95 -2.39 14.84 4.82
C VAL A 95 -1.56 14.66 3.55
N ALA A 96 -0.71 15.64 3.21
CA ALA A 96 0.13 15.56 2.01
C ALA A 96 1.10 14.36 2.04
N ARG A 97 1.71 14.08 3.21
CA ARG A 97 2.56 12.91 3.43
C ARG A 97 1.79 11.61 3.18
N LEU A 98 0.60 11.46 3.77
CA LEU A 98 -0.19 10.25 3.67
C LEU A 98 -0.78 10.05 2.26
N GLN A 99 -1.22 11.11 1.59
CA GLN A 99 -1.65 11.04 0.18
C GLN A 99 -0.50 10.63 -0.75
N THR A 100 0.70 11.15 -0.50
CA THR A 100 1.91 10.76 -1.25
C THR A 100 2.22 9.29 -1.04
N SER A 101 2.18 8.80 0.20
CA SER A 101 2.36 7.37 0.49
C SER A 101 1.27 6.52 -0.17
N CYS A 102 0.00 6.86 -0.01
CA CYS A 102 -1.10 6.15 -0.65
C CYS A 102 -0.91 6.00 -2.17
N THR A 103 -0.56 7.07 -2.87
CA THR A 103 -0.41 7.04 -4.34
C THR A 103 0.88 6.36 -4.82
N SER A 104 2.00 6.60 -4.15
CA SER A 104 3.32 6.05 -4.53
C SER A 104 3.44 4.57 -4.19
N GLU A 105 2.89 4.13 -3.07
CA GLU A 105 2.96 2.73 -2.66
C GLU A 105 2.04 1.88 -3.55
N THR A 106 0.80 2.30 -3.76
CA THR A 106 -0.10 1.61 -4.72
C THR A 106 0.41 1.65 -6.15
N GLY A 107 1.04 2.76 -6.57
CA GLY A 107 1.72 2.86 -7.85
C GLY A 107 2.88 1.87 -7.97
N SER A 108 3.63 1.64 -6.90
CA SER A 108 4.72 0.67 -6.91
C SER A 108 4.24 -0.78 -7.04
N ILE A 109 3.05 -1.12 -6.50
CA ILE A 109 2.41 -2.43 -6.76
C ILE A 109 2.03 -2.52 -8.24
N GLU A 110 1.29 -1.52 -8.74
CA GLU A 110 0.87 -1.45 -10.14
C GLU A 110 2.05 -1.59 -11.11
N TRP A 111 3.14 -0.87 -10.89
CA TRP A 111 4.30 -0.90 -11.78
C TRP A 111 5.01 -2.25 -11.79
N ARG A 112 5.07 -2.93 -10.64
CA ARG A 112 5.60 -4.29 -10.54
C ARG A 112 4.71 -5.29 -11.26
N THR A 113 3.39 -5.13 -11.18
CA THR A 113 2.43 -6.06 -11.80
C THR A 113 2.32 -5.85 -13.31
N PHE A 114 2.17 -4.60 -13.75
CA PHE A 114 1.72 -4.27 -15.11
C PHE A 114 2.83 -3.68 -15.99
N GLY A 115 4.05 -3.52 -15.45
CA GLY A 115 5.22 -3.12 -16.23
C GLY A 115 5.41 -1.61 -16.35
N GLY A 116 5.43 -0.92 -15.21
CA GLY A 116 5.65 0.52 -15.12
C GLY A 116 4.38 1.39 -15.24
N PRO A 117 4.53 2.73 -15.20
CA PRO A 117 3.39 3.67 -15.21
C PRO A 117 2.59 3.63 -16.52
N GLN A 118 3.19 3.17 -17.61
CA GLN A 118 2.53 2.98 -18.90
C GLN A 118 1.88 1.60 -19.08
N GLY A 119 2.01 0.68 -18.12
CA GLY A 119 1.44 -0.66 -18.23
C GLY A 119 2.02 -1.50 -19.38
N ALA A 120 3.32 -1.38 -19.67
CA ALA A 120 3.91 -1.96 -20.88
C ALA A 120 3.77 -3.49 -20.95
N VAL A 121 3.90 -4.17 -19.82
CA VAL A 121 3.73 -5.62 -19.75
C VAL A 121 2.27 -6.01 -19.97
N TRP A 122 1.34 -5.23 -19.43
CA TRP A 122 -0.09 -5.46 -19.63
C TRP A 122 -0.50 -5.35 -21.10
N ALA A 123 -0.01 -4.33 -21.81
CA ALA A 123 -0.35 -4.09 -23.21
C ALA A 123 0.02 -5.27 -24.13
N ASP A 124 1.16 -5.92 -23.87
CA ASP A 124 1.67 -7.04 -24.68
C ASP A 124 1.22 -8.43 -24.18
N ALA A 125 0.53 -8.49 -23.04
CA ALA A 125 0.18 -9.74 -22.38
C ALA A 125 -1.01 -10.48 -23.03
N PHE A 126 -0.88 -11.80 -23.10
CA PHE A 126 -1.98 -12.71 -23.47
C PHE A 126 -3.04 -12.79 -22.36
N ALA A 127 -4.23 -13.31 -22.68
CA ALA A 127 -5.34 -13.39 -21.74
C ALA A 127 -5.00 -14.16 -20.44
N ASN A 128 -4.24 -15.25 -20.54
CA ASN A 128 -3.80 -16.01 -19.36
C ASN A 128 -2.76 -15.26 -18.52
N GLN A 129 -1.91 -14.45 -19.15
CA GLN A 129 -0.95 -13.57 -18.44
C GLN A 129 -1.69 -12.42 -17.75
N LYS A 130 -2.67 -11.79 -18.41
CA LYS A 130 -3.56 -10.78 -17.80
C LYS A 130 -4.34 -11.34 -16.60
N ALA A 131 -4.80 -12.59 -16.68
CA ALA A 131 -5.43 -13.27 -15.55
C ALA A 131 -4.45 -13.49 -14.38
N CYS A 132 -3.22 -13.95 -14.65
CA CYS A 132 -2.18 -14.06 -13.63
C CYS A 132 -1.83 -12.70 -12.99
N MET A 133 -1.64 -11.63 -13.78
CA MET A 133 -1.37 -10.29 -13.27
C MET A 133 -2.50 -9.75 -12.41
N ARG A 134 -3.76 -9.99 -12.80
CA ARG A 134 -4.92 -9.65 -11.98
C ARG A 134 -4.82 -10.31 -10.61
N THR A 135 -4.63 -11.63 -10.55
CA THR A 135 -4.51 -12.34 -9.28
C THR A 135 -3.31 -11.85 -8.47
N ALA A 136 -2.15 -11.63 -9.09
CA ALA A 136 -0.98 -11.09 -8.40
C ALA A 136 -1.23 -9.71 -7.79
N HIS A 137 -1.95 -8.83 -8.48
CA HIS A 137 -2.33 -7.51 -7.97
C HIS A 137 -3.35 -7.62 -6.83
N GLU A 138 -4.41 -8.42 -7.00
CA GLU A 138 -5.45 -8.66 -5.98
C GLU A 138 -4.83 -9.25 -4.71
N THR A 139 -3.99 -10.28 -4.84
CA THR A 139 -3.31 -10.94 -3.72
C THR A 139 -2.36 -9.98 -3.01
N ALA A 140 -1.54 -9.21 -3.73
CA ALA A 140 -0.67 -8.20 -3.10
C ALA A 140 -1.47 -7.11 -2.39
N SER A 141 -2.55 -6.63 -3.00
CA SER A 141 -3.41 -5.60 -2.41
C SER A 141 -4.07 -6.11 -1.13
N ALA A 142 -4.58 -7.35 -1.14
CA ALA A 142 -5.15 -7.99 0.03
C ALA A 142 -4.11 -8.23 1.13
N LEU A 143 -2.89 -8.64 0.77
CA LEU A 143 -1.79 -8.82 1.71
C LEU A 143 -1.42 -7.49 2.40
N VAL A 144 -1.29 -6.41 1.63
CA VAL A 144 -1.05 -5.07 2.17
C VAL A 144 -2.15 -4.64 3.12
N ASN A 145 -3.42 -4.76 2.70
CA ASN A 145 -4.55 -4.34 3.51
C ASN A 145 -4.66 -5.16 4.82
N GLY A 146 -4.47 -6.49 4.72
CA GLY A 146 -4.46 -7.38 5.88
C GLY A 146 -3.34 -7.02 6.85
N ALA A 147 -2.10 -6.89 6.37
CA ALA A 147 -0.96 -6.56 7.20
C ALA A 147 -1.08 -5.17 7.86
N LEU A 148 -1.54 -4.15 7.12
CA LEU A 148 -1.80 -2.82 7.69
C LEU A 148 -2.88 -2.88 8.77
N THR A 149 -3.98 -3.60 8.53
CA THR A 149 -5.05 -3.77 9.53
C THR A 149 -4.50 -4.40 10.80
N THR A 150 -3.79 -5.52 10.69
CA THR A 150 -3.21 -6.23 11.84
C THR A 150 -2.23 -5.35 12.61
N VAL A 151 -1.32 -4.64 11.93
CA VAL A 151 -0.36 -3.76 12.59
C VAL A 151 -1.05 -2.56 13.25
N ASN A 152 -2.03 -1.96 12.59
CA ASN A 152 -2.76 -0.81 13.14
C ASN A 152 -3.54 -1.18 14.40
N GLU A 153 -4.26 -2.31 14.39
CA GLU A 153 -4.99 -2.82 15.55
C GLU A 153 -4.05 -3.12 16.73
N CYS A 154 -2.92 -3.74 16.41
CA CYS A 154 -1.88 -4.09 17.37
C CYS A 154 -1.28 -2.85 18.04
N LEU A 155 -0.89 -1.83 17.26
CA LEU A 155 -0.31 -0.59 17.79
C LEU A 155 -1.34 0.23 18.57
N ALA A 156 -2.59 0.30 18.09
CA ALA A 156 -3.68 0.96 18.81
C ALA A 156 -3.99 0.30 20.16
N ALA A 157 -3.79 -1.02 20.29
CA ALA A 157 -3.96 -1.74 21.54
C ALA A 157 -2.78 -1.57 22.52
N GLY A 158 -1.63 -1.05 22.07
CA GLY A 158 -0.44 -0.80 22.89
C GLY A 158 0.24 -2.07 23.43
N ASN A 159 -0.13 -3.25 22.94
CA ASN A 159 0.35 -4.55 23.40
C ASN A 159 0.95 -5.39 22.27
N CYS A 160 1.56 -4.72 21.28
CA CYS A 160 2.13 -5.40 20.14
C CYS A 160 3.21 -6.41 20.50
N ASP A 161 3.05 -7.64 20.01
CA ASP A 161 4.08 -8.67 20.03
C ASP A 161 4.70 -8.79 18.63
N PRO A 162 5.94 -8.29 18.42
CA PRO A 162 6.62 -8.38 17.14
C PRO A 162 6.77 -9.82 16.63
N SER A 163 6.89 -10.80 17.53
CA SER A 163 7.04 -12.20 17.14
C SER A 163 5.74 -12.78 16.60
N ALA A 164 4.60 -12.43 17.20
CA ALA A 164 3.30 -12.87 16.73
C ALA A 164 2.97 -12.23 15.36
N LEU A 165 3.20 -10.92 15.22
CA LEU A 165 3.03 -10.22 13.96
C LEU A 165 3.92 -10.79 12.85
N GLY A 166 5.18 -11.09 13.16
CA GLY A 166 6.09 -11.73 12.21
C GLY A 166 5.58 -13.09 11.73
N ALA A 167 5.06 -13.93 12.64
CA ALA A 167 4.48 -15.22 12.28
C ALA A 167 3.21 -15.08 11.43
N ASP A 168 2.33 -14.11 11.74
CA ASP A 168 1.14 -13.83 10.95
C ASP A 168 1.50 -13.32 9.54
N ALA A 169 2.50 -12.44 9.43
CA ALA A 169 3.00 -11.94 8.16
C ALA A 169 3.63 -13.06 7.31
N GLU A 170 4.43 -13.94 7.90
CA GLU A 170 5.01 -15.11 7.21
C GLU A 170 3.93 -16.06 6.70
N ALA A 171 2.89 -16.33 7.52
CA ALA A 171 1.77 -17.18 7.12
C ALA A 171 0.97 -16.56 5.97
N ALA A 172 0.70 -15.26 6.04
CA ALA A 172 0.01 -14.52 4.97
C ALA A 172 0.86 -14.48 3.68
N ALA A 173 2.17 -14.30 3.80
CA ALA A 173 3.10 -14.35 2.66
C ALA A 173 3.09 -15.72 1.99
N ALA A 174 3.18 -16.81 2.77
CA ALA A 174 3.16 -18.17 2.23
C ALA A 174 1.84 -18.47 1.49
N ALA A 175 0.71 -18.01 2.02
CA ALA A 175 -0.58 -18.11 1.35
C ALA A 175 -0.61 -17.30 0.05
N ALA A 176 -0.14 -16.05 0.08
CA ALA A 176 -0.06 -15.19 -1.10
C ALA A 176 0.82 -15.78 -2.21
N VAL A 177 1.98 -16.35 -1.86
CA VAL A 177 2.86 -17.05 -2.81
C VAL A 177 2.12 -18.21 -3.46
N SER A 178 1.47 -19.07 -2.65
CA SER A 178 0.71 -20.22 -3.14
C SER A 178 -0.42 -19.81 -4.10
N ASP A 179 -1.16 -18.75 -3.76
CA ASP A 179 -2.28 -18.26 -4.59
C ASP A 179 -1.78 -17.73 -5.94
N ILE A 180 -0.67 -16.99 -5.93
CA ILE A 180 -0.04 -16.48 -7.16
C ILE A 180 0.49 -17.64 -8.00
N GLU A 181 1.22 -18.60 -7.42
CA GLU A 181 1.72 -19.77 -8.14
C GLU A 181 0.60 -20.60 -8.77
N ALA A 182 -0.53 -20.75 -8.07
CA ALA A 182 -1.69 -21.45 -8.57
C ALA A 182 -2.31 -20.75 -9.79
N ALA A 183 -2.35 -19.41 -9.81
CA ALA A 183 -2.89 -18.63 -10.93
C ALA A 183 -1.90 -18.48 -12.10
N CYS A 184 -0.59 -18.45 -11.81
CA CYS A 184 0.46 -18.08 -12.74
C CYS A 184 1.23 -19.31 -13.26
N GLN A 185 0.55 -20.18 -14.03
CA GLN A 185 1.12 -21.44 -14.51
C GLN A 185 1.58 -21.39 -15.98
N GLY A 186 2.49 -22.30 -16.34
CA GLY A 186 2.91 -22.53 -17.73
C GLY A 186 3.63 -21.33 -18.35
N THR A 187 3.04 -20.71 -19.38
CA THR A 187 3.57 -19.50 -20.02
C THR A 187 3.12 -18.20 -19.35
N ALA A 188 2.29 -18.29 -18.31
CA ALA A 188 1.82 -17.17 -17.50
C ALA A 188 2.51 -17.09 -16.14
N ARG A 189 3.72 -17.66 -15.97
CA ARG A 189 4.48 -17.43 -14.73
C ARG A 189 5.03 -16.01 -14.69
N LEU A 190 5.01 -15.38 -13.51
CA LEU A 190 5.49 -14.00 -13.32
C LEU A 190 6.94 -13.81 -13.78
N ASP A 191 7.81 -14.80 -13.52
CA ASP A 191 9.23 -14.74 -13.88
C ASP A 191 9.47 -14.62 -15.39
N PHE A 192 8.51 -15.07 -16.21
CA PHE A 192 8.63 -14.98 -17.66
C PHE A 192 8.38 -13.58 -18.23
N PHE A 193 7.56 -12.75 -17.58
CA PHE A 193 7.09 -11.50 -18.20
C PHE A 193 7.21 -10.24 -17.32
N ILE A 194 7.32 -10.38 -15.99
CA ILE A 194 7.71 -9.29 -15.08
C ILE A 194 9.06 -9.53 -14.37
N ALA A 195 9.77 -10.61 -14.74
CA ALA A 195 11.13 -10.92 -14.26
C ALA A 195 11.27 -11.04 -12.73
N VAL A 196 10.20 -11.39 -12.02
CA VAL A 196 10.21 -11.68 -10.57
C VAL A 196 9.47 -12.98 -10.29
N THR A 197 9.93 -13.72 -9.28
CA THR A 197 9.20 -14.88 -8.76
C THR A 197 8.09 -14.43 -7.82
N PRO A 198 7.07 -15.27 -7.56
CA PRO A 198 6.04 -15.00 -6.55
C PRO A 198 6.63 -14.66 -5.17
N ASP A 199 7.67 -15.39 -4.71
CA ASP A 199 8.33 -15.10 -3.43
C ASP A 199 8.90 -13.67 -3.38
N ILE A 200 9.67 -13.27 -4.39
CA ILE A 200 10.27 -11.93 -4.45
C ILE A 200 9.18 -10.86 -4.55
N TYR A 201 8.11 -11.13 -5.29
CA TYR A 201 7.01 -10.20 -5.46
C TYR A 201 6.24 -9.98 -4.14
N VAL A 202 6.00 -11.04 -3.38
CA VAL A 202 5.35 -11.01 -2.06
C VAL A 202 6.27 -10.37 -1.00
N ASP A 203 7.55 -10.72 -0.97
CA ASP A 203 8.54 -10.16 -0.05
C ASP A 203 8.65 -8.63 -0.20
N ARG A 204 8.74 -8.14 -1.45
CA ARG A 204 8.72 -6.71 -1.76
C ARG A 204 7.42 -6.02 -1.35
N THR A 205 6.31 -6.75 -1.37
CA THR A 205 5.00 -6.24 -0.94
C THR A 205 4.96 -6.04 0.56
N LEU A 206 5.52 -6.96 1.35
CA LEU A 206 5.64 -6.81 2.81
C LEU A 206 6.64 -5.72 3.20
N ALA A 207 7.78 -5.62 2.52
CA ALA A 207 8.74 -4.53 2.78
C ALA A 207 8.10 -3.12 2.57
N GLN A 208 7.15 -3.03 1.65
CA GLN A 208 6.36 -1.81 1.44
C GLN A 208 5.37 -1.54 2.59
N VAL A 209 4.80 -2.57 3.21
CA VAL A 209 3.96 -2.41 4.41
C VAL A 209 4.75 -1.74 5.53
N ASP A 210 6.00 -2.15 5.77
CA ASP A 210 6.87 -1.50 6.75
C ASP A 210 7.02 0.01 6.50
N CYS A 211 7.20 0.41 5.23
CA CYS A 211 7.26 1.82 4.87
C CYS A 211 5.96 2.58 5.13
N MET A 212 4.81 1.96 4.83
CA MET A 212 3.50 2.56 5.11
C MET A 212 3.26 2.71 6.61
N VAL A 213 3.64 1.73 7.43
CA VAL A 213 3.54 1.79 8.90
C VAL A 213 4.44 2.91 9.44
N ALA A 214 5.71 2.95 9.02
CA ALA A 214 6.65 4.00 9.42
C ALA A 214 6.19 5.41 8.98
N THR A 215 5.38 5.48 7.92
CA THR A 215 4.84 6.73 7.41
C THR A 215 3.64 7.23 8.20
N SER A 216 2.79 6.31 8.66
CA SER A 216 1.46 6.61 9.18
C SER A 216 1.32 6.55 10.69
N HIS A 217 2.33 6.09 11.40
CA HIS A 217 2.38 6.09 12.86
C HIS A 217 3.39 7.10 13.40
N ALA A 218 3.03 7.81 14.48
CA ALA A 218 3.98 8.69 15.16
C ALA A 218 4.99 7.90 16.01
N ASP A 219 4.53 6.81 16.62
CA ASP A 219 5.33 5.84 17.36
C ASP A 219 5.00 4.43 16.86
N THR A 220 6.03 3.67 16.50
CA THR A 220 5.91 2.30 16.01
C THR A 220 6.42 1.28 17.03
N ALA A 221 6.86 1.71 18.22
CA ALA A 221 7.33 0.80 19.26
C ALA A 221 6.21 -0.19 19.65
N PRO A 222 6.54 -1.48 19.87
CA PRO A 222 7.87 -2.08 19.91
C PRO A 222 8.37 -2.63 18.55
N LEU A 223 7.72 -2.30 17.44
CA LEU A 223 8.08 -2.83 16.12
C LEU A 223 9.41 -2.24 15.65
N THR A 224 10.26 -3.10 15.08
CA THR A 224 11.46 -2.68 14.37
C THR A 224 11.16 -2.79 12.87
N LEU A 225 10.92 -1.65 12.24
CA LEU A 225 10.57 -1.59 10.82
C LEU A 225 11.84 -1.56 9.97
N GLY A 226 11.82 -2.20 8.80
CA GLY A 226 12.90 -2.14 7.82
C GLY A 226 12.96 -0.83 7.01
N CYS A 227 12.02 0.08 7.26
CA CYS A 227 11.87 1.35 6.55
C CYS A 227 11.75 2.54 7.53
N GLY A 228 11.85 3.77 7.02
CA GLY A 228 11.74 5.00 7.81
C GLY A 228 13.09 5.66 8.16
N PRO A 229 13.06 6.79 8.89
CA PRO A 229 14.23 7.63 9.14
C PRO A 229 15.32 6.95 9.97
N SER A 230 15.01 5.90 10.72
CA SER A 230 15.99 5.07 11.43
C SER A 230 16.79 4.14 10.52
N ASN A 231 16.37 3.96 9.26
CA ASN A 231 16.99 3.07 8.27
C ASN A 231 17.76 3.84 7.17
N VAL A 232 17.98 5.15 7.36
CA VAL A 232 18.80 5.94 6.44
C VAL A 232 20.28 5.58 6.60
N ASP A 233 20.88 5.06 5.54
CA ASP A 233 22.33 4.77 5.51
C ASP A 233 23.17 6.05 5.33
N MET A 234 22.53 7.17 4.98
CA MET A 234 23.18 8.43 4.64
C MET A 234 22.35 9.62 5.14
N ASP A 235 23.03 10.60 5.72
CA ASP A 235 22.46 11.90 6.10
C ASP A 235 23.10 13.00 5.23
N PRO A 236 22.55 13.26 4.02
CA PRO A 236 23.17 14.19 3.08
C PRO A 236 23.14 15.62 3.64
N PRO A 237 24.26 16.37 3.56
CA PRO A 237 24.29 17.75 4.05
C PRO A 237 23.27 18.62 3.32
N ARG A 238 22.56 19.46 4.09
CA ARG A 238 21.56 20.40 3.57
C ARG A 238 22.21 21.45 2.67
N GLY A 239 21.53 21.80 1.58
CA GLY A 239 21.98 22.81 0.64
C GLY A 239 23.11 22.38 -0.31
N GLU A 240 23.61 21.14 -0.20
CA GLU A 240 24.69 20.59 -1.02
C GLU A 240 24.21 19.45 -1.91
N TYR A 241 24.79 19.32 -3.11
CA TYR A 241 24.52 18.17 -3.98
C TYR A 241 25.27 16.96 -3.46
N GLN A 242 24.53 15.91 -3.11
CA GLN A 242 25.06 14.61 -2.74
C GLN A 242 24.64 13.58 -3.78
N GLN A 243 25.60 12.78 -4.25
CA GLN A 243 25.29 11.57 -5.00
C GLN A 243 24.95 10.47 -4.00
N ILE A 244 23.76 9.91 -4.13
CA ILE A 244 23.33 8.70 -3.43
C ILE A 244 23.49 7.55 -4.40
N ILE A 245 24.31 6.58 -4.02
CA ILE A 245 24.42 5.30 -4.71
C ILE A 245 23.48 4.35 -3.99
N VAL A 246 22.52 3.78 -4.73
CA VAL A 246 21.59 2.81 -4.19
C VAL A 246 22.22 1.43 -4.34
N ASP A 247 22.57 0.83 -3.21
CA ASP A 247 23.20 -0.49 -3.15
C ASP A 247 22.31 -1.54 -3.83
N GLY A 248 22.80 -2.09 -4.94
CA GLY A 248 22.04 -3.04 -5.75
C GLY A 248 21.87 -4.41 -5.10
N VAL A 249 22.68 -4.75 -4.09
CA VAL A 249 22.57 -6.00 -3.31
C VAL A 249 21.52 -5.86 -2.22
N LYS A 250 21.53 -4.74 -1.48
CA LYS A 250 20.57 -4.44 -0.41
C LYS A 250 19.18 -4.19 -0.96
N TRP A 251 19.07 -3.43 -2.06
CA TRP A 251 17.79 -2.94 -2.57
C TRP A 251 17.33 -3.62 -3.87
N GLY A 252 18.18 -4.45 -4.49
CA GLY A 252 17.84 -5.12 -5.75
C GLY A 252 17.71 -4.18 -6.94
N THR A 253 18.30 -2.97 -6.87
CA THR A 253 18.21 -1.94 -7.89
C THR A 253 19.47 -1.91 -8.76
N LEU A 254 19.30 -2.16 -10.05
CA LEU A 254 20.35 -1.99 -11.05
C LEU A 254 19.80 -1.18 -12.22
N CYS A 255 20.65 -0.37 -12.83
CA CYS A 255 20.37 0.22 -14.13
C CYS A 255 20.21 -0.88 -15.19
N GLY A 256 19.58 -0.59 -16.32
CA GLY A 256 19.44 -1.54 -17.44
C GLY A 256 20.77 -2.06 -17.99
N ALA A 257 21.89 -1.39 -17.69
CA ALA A 257 23.25 -1.81 -18.01
C ALA A 257 23.93 -2.68 -16.92
N GLY A 258 23.25 -2.98 -15.81
CA GLY A 258 23.75 -3.81 -14.70
C GLY A 258 24.62 -3.07 -13.68
N THR A 259 24.78 -1.75 -13.78
CA THR A 259 25.48 -0.93 -12.78
C THR A 259 24.54 -0.51 -11.66
N GLU A 260 25.10 -0.12 -10.52
CA GLU A 260 24.32 0.47 -9.42
C GLU A 260 23.53 1.69 -9.89
N TYR A 261 22.32 1.83 -9.35
CA TYR A 261 21.50 3.00 -9.57
C TYR A 261 22.02 4.15 -8.70
N ALA A 262 22.14 5.36 -9.26
CA ALA A 262 22.61 6.52 -8.52
C ALA A 262 21.78 7.76 -8.85
N VAL A 263 21.49 8.57 -7.82
CA VAL A 263 20.74 9.82 -7.95
C VAL A 263 21.51 10.96 -7.30
N LEU A 264 21.37 12.16 -7.87
CA LEU A 264 21.85 13.40 -7.27
C LEU A 264 20.69 14.05 -6.54
N VAL A 265 20.83 14.22 -5.23
CA VAL A 265 19.88 14.94 -4.39
C VAL A 265 20.54 16.18 -3.80
N ARG A 266 19.75 17.22 -3.59
CA ARG A 266 20.15 18.42 -2.87
C ARG A 266 19.06 18.74 -1.86
N PRO A 267 19.19 18.29 -0.60
CA PRO A 267 18.22 18.64 0.44
C PRO A 267 18.13 20.16 0.60
N ALA A 268 16.96 20.67 0.98
CA ALA A 268 16.76 22.10 1.20
C ALA A 268 17.76 22.63 2.26
N PRO A 269 18.29 23.87 2.10
CA PRO A 269 19.14 24.52 3.09
C PRO A 269 18.49 24.57 4.48
N GLU A 270 19.29 24.79 5.52
CA GLU A 270 18.75 25.08 6.86
C GLU A 270 18.13 26.48 6.90
N GLY A 271 16.87 26.56 7.34
CA GLY A 271 16.16 27.79 7.63
C GLY A 271 15.44 28.42 6.42
N ASP A 272 14.12 28.58 6.56
CA ASP A 272 13.34 29.73 6.11
C ASP A 272 12.20 29.95 7.12
#